data_AF-A0A0N4VLU3-F1
#
_entry.id   AF-A0A0N4VLU3-F1
#
_cell.length_a   1.000
_cell.length_b   1.000
_cell.length_c   1.000
_cell.angle_alpha   90.00
_cell.angle_beta   90.00
_cell.angle_gamma   90.00
#
_symmetry.space_group_name_H-M   'P 1'
#
loop_
_entity.id
_entity.type
_entity.pdbx_description
1 polymer ?
#
loop_
_entity_poly.entity_id
_entity_poly.type
_entity_poly.pdbx_seq_one_letter_code
_entity_poly.pdbx_strand_id
1 'polypeptide(L)'
;MLANGRELAELCTDQSYERRFDGQLFILQDNRWRSSYAILKANLLFFFNRIEEVGTEAPFMILILEDCCMELCDDNLTGRDFCFEIRFKTTGRRFIMAAETFYALGKWISILTVSSIDYINLTKQSFLEQLANEEVKSEQK
;
A
#
# COMPACT_ATOMS: atom_id res chain seq x y z
N MET A 1 -1.96 0.17 16.12
CA MET A 1 -3.37 0.56 15.96
C MET A 1 -4.17 -0.72 15.72
N LEU A 2 -5.08 -1.09 16.62
CA LEU A 2 -5.99 -2.23 16.38
C LEU A 2 -7.17 -1.70 15.60
N ALA A 3 -7.12 -1.78 14.27
CA ALA A 3 -8.25 -1.43 13.43
C ALA A 3 -9.13 -2.67 13.24
N ASN A 4 -10.45 -2.49 13.31
CA ASN A 4 -11.41 -3.53 12.99
C ASN A 4 -11.25 -3.88 11.49
N GLY A 5 -11.02 -5.15 11.17
CA GLY A 5 -10.79 -5.58 9.78
C GLY A 5 -11.95 -5.23 8.85
N ARG A 6 -13.18 -5.15 9.38
CA ARG A 6 -14.35 -4.71 8.62
C ARG A 6 -14.31 -3.21 8.31
N GLU A 7 -14.00 -2.38 9.29
CA GLU A 7 -13.88 -0.92 9.09
C GLU A 7 -12.77 -0.61 8.10
N LEU A 8 -11.63 -1.31 8.18
CA LEU A 8 -10.57 -1.18 7.18
C LEU A 8 -11.04 -1.55 5.77
N ALA A 9 -11.82 -2.62 5.63
CA ALA A 9 -12.37 -3.01 4.34
C ALA A 9 -13.33 -1.96 3.78
N GLU A 10 -14.18 -1.34 4.61
CA GLU A 10 -15.15 -0.32 4.19
C GLU A 10 -14.47 0.95 3.64
N LEU A 11 -13.23 1.26 4.08
CA LEU A 11 -12.44 2.39 3.57
C LEU A 11 -12.22 2.32 2.05
N CYS A 12 -12.20 1.14 1.43
CA CYS A 12 -11.99 1.04 -0.02
C CYS A 12 -13.09 1.78 -0.83
N THR A 13 -14.31 1.86 -0.26
CA THR A 13 -15.46 2.55 -0.84
C THR A 13 -15.72 3.94 -0.30
N ASP A 14 -15.06 4.33 0.79
CA ASP A 14 -15.26 5.62 1.45
C ASP A 14 -14.87 6.77 0.52
N GLN A 15 -15.80 7.67 0.21
CA GLN A 15 -15.55 8.77 -0.73
C GLN A 15 -14.69 9.90 -0.13
N SER A 16 -14.54 9.95 1.20
CA SER A 16 -13.74 10.97 1.87
C SER A 16 -12.23 10.79 1.66
N TYR A 17 -11.81 9.57 1.35
CA TYR A 17 -10.42 9.23 1.09
C TYR A 17 -10.13 9.20 -0.41
N GLU A 18 -9.04 9.86 -0.83
CA GLU A 18 -8.63 9.88 -2.23
C GLU A 18 -8.20 8.49 -2.71
N ARG A 19 -8.78 8.04 -3.82
CA ARG A 19 -8.28 6.90 -4.59
C ARG A 19 -7.11 7.37 -5.44
N ARG A 20 -5.89 7.00 -5.05
CA ARG A 20 -4.65 7.47 -5.69
C ARG A 20 -4.37 6.73 -6.99
N PHE A 21 -4.62 5.43 -7.02
CA PHE A 21 -4.40 4.59 -8.18
C PHE A 21 -5.16 3.28 -8.07
N ASP A 22 -5.49 2.67 -9.19
CA ASP A 22 -6.06 1.34 -9.26
C ASP A 22 -5.68 0.67 -10.57
N GLY A 23 -5.76 -0.66 -10.59
CA GLY A 23 -5.46 -1.42 -11.79
C GLY A 23 -5.19 -2.88 -11.48
N GLN A 24 -4.95 -3.65 -12.54
CA GLN A 24 -4.64 -5.06 -12.41
C GLN A 24 -3.21 -5.25 -11.88
N LEU A 25 -3.08 -6.19 -10.94
CA LEU A 25 -1.82 -6.70 -10.44
C LEU A 25 -1.89 -8.21 -10.34
N PHE A 26 -0.78 -8.87 -10.66
CA PHE A 26 -0.59 -10.27 -10.36
C PHE A 26 0.20 -10.40 -9.07
N ILE A 27 -0.23 -11.25 -8.15
CA ILE A 27 0.48 -11.51 -6.89
C ILE A 27 1.03 -12.93 -6.97
N LEU A 28 2.31 -13.10 -6.60
CA LEU A 28 2.90 -14.42 -6.46
C LEU A 28 2.55 -14.98 -5.08
N GLN A 29 1.73 -16.02 -5.04
CA GLN A 29 1.32 -16.73 -3.83
C GLN A 29 1.49 -18.23 -4.05
N ASP A 30 2.11 -18.94 -3.09
CA ASP A 30 2.34 -20.39 -3.18
C ASP A 30 2.98 -20.82 -4.51
N ASN A 31 3.98 -20.04 -4.98
CA ASN A 31 4.65 -20.18 -6.28
C ASN A 31 3.70 -20.15 -7.49
N ARG A 32 2.55 -19.49 -7.37
CA ARG A 32 1.59 -19.29 -8.45
C ARG A 32 1.20 -17.83 -8.57
N TRP A 33 1.14 -17.37 -9.80
CA TRP A 33 0.64 -16.03 -10.11
C TRP A 33 -0.88 -16.00 -10.07
N ARG A 34 -1.44 -15.19 -9.19
CA ARG A 34 -2.87 -14.93 -9.08
C ARG A 34 -3.19 -13.56 -9.63
N SER A 35 -4.16 -13.49 -10.54
CA SER A 35 -4.71 -12.21 -11.01
C SER A 35 -5.54 -11.55 -9.92
N SER A 36 -5.39 -10.24 -9.76
CA SER A 36 -6.16 -9.44 -8.82
C SER A 36 -6.39 -8.04 -9.37
N TYR A 37 -7.41 -7.37 -8.85
CA TYR A 37 -7.61 -5.94 -9.04
C TYR A 37 -7.21 -5.22 -7.75
N ALA A 38 -6.25 -4.30 -7.87
CA ALA A 38 -5.67 -3.59 -6.75
C ALA A 38 -6.14 -2.14 -6.72
N ILE A 39 -6.45 -1.63 -5.53
CA ILE A 39 -6.84 -0.24 -5.30
C ILE A 39 -5.93 0.34 -4.24
N LEU A 40 -5.22 1.42 -4.56
CA LEU A 40 -4.46 2.23 -3.63
C LEU A 40 -5.28 3.45 -3.20
N LYS A 41 -5.54 3.54 -1.90
CA LYS A 41 -6.30 4.63 -1.29
C LYS A 41 -5.60 5.06 -0.01
N ALA A 42 -5.25 6.34 0.09
CA ALA A 42 -4.28 6.82 1.10
C ALA A 42 -2.98 5.98 1.09
N ASN A 43 -2.67 5.28 2.19
CA ASN A 43 -1.55 4.34 2.34
C ASN A 43 -2.00 2.87 2.40
N LEU A 44 -3.23 2.57 2.00
CA LEU A 44 -3.82 1.23 2.02
C LEU A 44 -3.92 0.69 0.59
N LEU A 45 -3.37 -0.50 0.36
CA LEU A 45 -3.46 -1.23 -0.90
C LEU A 45 -4.40 -2.42 -0.72
N PHE A 46 -5.57 -2.35 -1.34
CA PHE A 46 -6.62 -3.35 -1.30
C PHE A 46 -6.53 -4.27 -2.50
N PHE A 47 -6.81 -5.56 -2.31
CA PHE A 47 -6.84 -6.55 -3.39
C PHE A 47 -8.16 -7.30 -3.44
N PHE A 48 -8.73 -7.37 -4.63
CA PHE A 48 -9.95 -8.09 -4.97
C PHE A 48 -9.67 -9.10 -6.09
N ASN A 49 -10.45 -10.17 -6.19
CA ASN A 49 -10.25 -11.09 -7.31
C ASN A 49 -10.66 -10.44 -8.63
N ARG A 50 -11.70 -9.59 -8.56
CA ARG A 50 -12.26 -8.88 -9.71
C ARG A 50 -12.75 -7.50 -9.30
N ILE A 51 -12.92 -6.62 -10.27
CA ILE A 51 -13.38 -5.24 -10.02
C ILE A 51 -14.84 -5.19 -9.52
N GLU A 52 -15.68 -6.14 -9.92
CA GLU A 52 -17.10 -6.19 -9.53
C GLU A 52 -17.30 -6.51 -8.04
N GLU A 53 -16.27 -7.05 -7.39
CA GLU A 53 -16.25 -7.34 -5.94
C GLU A 53 -16.05 -6.08 -5.08
N VAL A 54 -15.64 -4.96 -5.69
CA VAL A 54 -15.33 -3.72 -4.97
C VAL A 54 -16.63 -3.12 -4.41
N GLY A 55 -16.74 -3.07 -3.09
CA GLY A 55 -17.91 -2.56 -2.38
C GLY A 55 -19.05 -3.55 -2.20
N THR A 56 -18.90 -4.77 -2.70
CA THR A 56 -19.85 -5.87 -2.51
C THR A 56 -19.25 -6.98 -1.65
N GLU A 57 -17.98 -7.31 -1.88
CA GLU A 57 -17.21 -8.30 -1.12
C GLU A 57 -16.07 -7.64 -0.34
N ALA A 58 -15.57 -8.32 0.69
CA ALA A 58 -14.38 -7.88 1.38
C ALA A 58 -13.12 -8.13 0.53
N PRO A 59 -12.12 -7.22 0.55
CA PRO A 59 -10.84 -7.47 -0.10
C PRO A 59 -10.20 -8.72 0.50
N PHE A 60 -9.64 -9.59 -0.34
CA PHE A 60 -8.98 -10.81 0.15
C PHE A 60 -7.63 -10.52 0.80
N MET A 61 -7.06 -9.34 0.54
CA MET A 61 -5.83 -8.85 1.16
C MET A 61 -5.86 -7.34 1.26
N ILE A 62 -5.34 -6.82 2.38
CA ILE A 62 -5.08 -5.40 2.58
C ILE A 62 -3.63 -5.28 3.03
N LEU A 63 -2.84 -4.46 2.32
CA LEU A 63 -1.50 -4.08 2.73
C LEU A 63 -1.52 -2.63 3.22
N ILE A 64 -1.05 -2.43 4.46
CA ILE A 64 -0.82 -1.11 5.02
C ILE A 64 0.61 -0.73 4.64
N LEU A 65 0.79 0.23 3.74
CA LEU A 65 2.09 0.59 3.15
C LEU A 65 2.93 1.50 4.06
N GLU A 66 3.02 1.12 5.33
CA GLU A 66 3.87 1.78 6.31
C GLU A 66 5.21 1.04 6.37
N ASP A 67 6.31 1.79 6.30
CA ASP A 67 7.68 1.25 6.40
C ASP A 67 8.02 0.17 5.35
N CYS A 68 7.49 0.31 4.12
CA CYS A 68 7.85 -0.55 3.00
C CYS A 68 8.80 0.11 1.99
N CYS A 69 9.52 -0.71 1.23
CA CYS A 69 10.24 -0.30 0.03
C CYS A 69 9.85 -1.17 -1.16
N MET A 70 9.97 -0.58 -2.35
CA MET A 70 9.62 -1.19 -3.61
C MET A 70 10.93 -1.51 -4.33
N GLU A 71 11.14 -2.77 -4.69
CA GLU A 71 12.34 -3.22 -5.39
C GLU A 71 11.94 -3.94 -6.68
N LEU A 72 12.62 -3.65 -7.79
CA LEU A 72 12.43 -4.40 -9.03
C LEU A 72 12.97 -5.83 -8.84
N CYS A 73 12.25 -6.80 -9.37
CA CYS A 73 12.67 -8.19 -9.36
C CYS A 73 13.41 -8.55 -10.66
N ASP A 74 14.19 -9.62 -10.62
CA ASP A 74 14.71 -10.24 -11.84
C ASP A 74 13.63 -11.14 -12.45
N ASP A 75 13.15 -10.76 -13.63
CA ASP A 75 12.08 -11.46 -14.35
C ASP A 75 12.45 -12.95 -14.64
N ASN A 76 13.75 -13.28 -14.73
CA ASN A 76 14.20 -14.67 -14.88
C ASN A 76 13.97 -15.50 -13.62
N LEU A 77 14.07 -14.89 -12.43
CA LEU A 77 13.85 -15.56 -11.15
C LEU A 77 12.36 -15.71 -10.84
N THR A 78 11.55 -14.74 -11.25
CA THR A 78 10.10 -14.70 -10.97
C THR A 78 9.28 -15.45 -12.03
N GLY A 79 9.84 -15.69 -13.22
CA GLY A 79 9.18 -16.36 -14.33
C GLY A 79 8.06 -15.54 -14.97
N ARG A 80 8.08 -14.22 -14.80
CA ARG A 80 7.11 -13.27 -15.37
C ARG A 80 7.78 -11.91 -15.55
N ASP A 81 7.40 -11.20 -16.60
CA ASP A 81 7.89 -9.85 -16.86
C ASP A 81 7.27 -8.81 -15.91
N PHE A 82 7.96 -7.68 -15.76
CA PHE A 82 7.47 -6.50 -15.04
C PHE A 82 7.23 -6.75 -13.55
N CYS A 83 8.12 -7.51 -12.92
CA CYS A 83 8.00 -7.87 -11.52
C CYS A 83 8.63 -6.84 -10.58
N PHE A 84 7.99 -6.66 -9.42
CA PHE A 84 8.52 -5.90 -8.30
C PHE A 84 8.09 -6.53 -6.98
N GLU A 85 8.79 -6.22 -5.90
CA GLU A 85 8.39 -6.63 -4.56
C GLU A 85 8.09 -5.42 -3.67
N ILE A 86 7.09 -5.58 -2.80
CA ILE A 86 6.92 -4.74 -1.61
C ILE A 86 7.59 -5.46 -0.45
N ARG A 87 8.65 -4.88 0.09
CA ARG A 87 9.39 -5.38 1.26
C ARG A 87 9.12 -4.50 2.47
N PHE A 88 8.58 -5.09 3.52
CA PHE A 88 8.37 -4.44 4.80
C PHE A 88 9.66 -4.47 5.62
N LYS A 89 10.24 -3.31 5.93
CA LYS A 89 11.57 -3.23 6.56
C LYS A 89 11.57 -3.83 7.96
N THR A 90 10.57 -3.49 8.78
CA THR A 90 10.47 -3.99 10.16
C THR A 90 10.25 -5.50 10.25
N THR A 91 9.42 -6.09 9.37
CA THR A 91 9.07 -7.53 9.48
C THR A 91 9.86 -8.44 8.55
N GLY A 92 10.56 -7.87 7.55
CA GLY A 92 11.21 -8.60 6.48
C GLY A 92 10.24 -9.31 5.51
N ARG A 93 8.92 -9.20 5.70
CA ARG A 93 7.90 -9.80 4.82
C ARG A 93 7.96 -9.17 3.44
N ARG A 94 7.80 -10.01 2.41
CA ARG A 94 7.89 -9.60 1.01
C ARG A 94 6.65 -10.09 0.26
N PHE A 95 6.13 -9.22 -0.61
CA PHE A 95 5.04 -9.55 -1.52
C PHE A 95 5.52 -9.27 -2.94
N ILE A 96 5.69 -10.33 -3.72
CA ILE A 96 6.12 -10.23 -5.11
C ILE A 96 4.88 -10.04 -5.98
N MET A 97 4.93 -9.03 -6.83
CA MET A 97 3.86 -8.65 -7.72
C MET A 97 4.38 -8.42 -9.13
N ALA A 98 3.46 -8.41 -10.10
CA ALA A 98 3.76 -8.06 -11.47
C ALA A 98 2.65 -7.19 -12.04
N ALA A 99 3.03 -6.20 -12.85
CA ALA A 99 2.10 -5.38 -13.60
C ALA A 99 1.79 -6.01 -14.97
N GLU A 100 0.72 -5.57 -15.63
CA GLU A 100 0.38 -6.04 -16.99
C GLU A 100 1.35 -5.54 -18.06
N THR A 101 1.96 -4.38 -17.83
CA THR A 101 2.84 -3.71 -18.80
C THR A 101 3.97 -2.98 -18.08
N PHE A 102 5.06 -2.70 -18.80
CA PHE A 102 6.16 -1.85 -18.31
C PHE A 102 5.67 -0.45 -17.86
N TYR A 103 4.70 0.12 -18.59
CA TYR A 103 4.11 1.41 -18.22
C TYR A 103 3.33 1.33 -16.89
N ALA A 104 2.53 0.28 -16.72
CA ALA A 104 1.80 0.04 -15.48
C ALA A 104 2.76 -0.22 -14.31
N LEU A 105 3.85 -0.96 -14.52
CA LEU A 105 4.90 -1.16 -13.52
C LEU A 105 5.47 0.18 -13.04
N GLY A 106 5.86 1.05 -13.98
CA GLY A 106 6.41 2.37 -13.65
C GLY A 106 5.43 3.21 -12.82
N LYS A 107 4.14 3.18 -13.17
CA LYS A 107 3.10 3.84 -12.37
C LYS A 107 2.96 3.25 -10.97
N TRP A 108 2.87 1.93 -10.86
CA TRP A 108 2.76 1.24 -9.57
C TRP A 108 3.94 1.57 -8.66
N ILE A 109 5.18 1.43 -9.13
CA ILE A 109 6.37 1.73 -8.32
C ILE A 109 6.38 3.21 -7.90
N SER A 110 6.09 4.12 -8.82
CA SER A 110 6.07 5.56 -8.54
C SER A 110 5.07 5.89 -7.44
N ILE A 111 3.80 5.48 -7.61
CA ILE A 111 2.74 5.86 -6.67
C ILE A 111 2.89 5.17 -5.30
N LEU A 112 3.34 3.91 -5.27
CA LEU A 112 3.59 3.18 -4.01
C LEU A 112 4.75 3.80 -3.22
N THR A 113 5.82 4.20 -3.91
CA THR A 113 6.98 4.86 -3.30
C THR A 113 6.59 6.22 -2.72
N VAL A 114 5.87 7.04 -3.49
CA VAL A 114 5.38 8.35 -3.02
C VAL A 114 4.44 8.18 -1.82
N SER A 115 3.54 7.19 -1.86
CA SER A 115 2.61 6.94 -0.75
C SER A 115 3.29 6.61 0.57
N SER A 116 4.39 5.85 0.52
CA SER A 116 5.19 5.54 1.71
C SER A 116 5.90 6.78 2.26
N ILE A 117 6.39 7.66 1.37
CA ILE A 117 7.08 8.91 1.74
C ILE A 117 6.09 9.92 2.34
N ASP A 118 4.92 10.09 1.74
CA ASP A 118 3.88 10.99 2.23
C ASP A 118 3.49 10.63 3.67
N TYR A 119 3.30 9.34 3.96
CA TYR A 119 2.99 8.86 5.30
C TYR A 119 4.09 9.22 6.32
N ILE A 120 5.36 9.00 5.96
CA ILE A 120 6.51 9.34 6.83
C ILE A 120 6.55 10.85 7.11
N ASN A 121 6.33 11.68 6.09
CA ASN A 121 6.34 13.12 6.23
C ASN A 121 5.20 13.63 7.12
N LEU A 122 3.98 13.14 6.91
CA LEU A 122 2.81 13.48 7.73
C LEU A 122 3.02 13.05 9.19
N THR A 123 3.54 11.85 9.40
CA THR A 123 3.84 11.32 10.74
C THR A 123 4.90 12.16 11.45
N LYS A 124 5.99 12.51 10.74
CA LYS A 124 7.04 13.39 11.25
C LYS A 124 6.46 14.76 11.63
N GLN A 125 5.63 15.35 10.78
CA GLN A 125 5.01 16.64 11.05
C GLN A 125 4.14 16.58 12.31
N SER A 126 3.28 15.56 12.43
CA SER A 126 2.44 15.37 13.62
C SER A 126 3.25 15.25 14.91
N PHE A 127 4.40 14.56 14.87
CA PHE A 127 5.29 14.47 16.04
C PHE A 127 5.94 15.81 16.38
N LEU A 128 6.37 16.59 15.39
CA LEU A 128 6.94 17.92 15.64
C LEU A 128 5.92 18.89 16.25
N GLU A 129 4.66 18.82 15.81
CA GLU A 129 3.56 19.61 16.40
C GLU A 129 3.29 19.22 17.85
N GLN A 130 3.38 17.93 18.18
CA GLN A 130 3.24 17.46 19.56
C GLN A 130 4.37 18.00 20.45
N LEU A 131 5.63 17.94 20.00
CA LEU A 131 6.78 18.46 20.73
C LEU A 131 6.67 19.97 20.98
N ALA A 132 6.31 20.75 19.95
CA ALA A 132 6.14 22.19 20.09
C ALA A 132 5.04 22.55 21.12
N ASN A 133 3.95 21.79 21.15
CA ASN A 133 2.87 21.98 22.13
C ASN A 133 3.28 21.61 23.57
N GLU A 134 4.21 20.68 23.74
CA GLU A 134 4.76 20.31 25.05
C GLU A 134 5.71 21.39 25.59
N GLU A 135 6.57 21.95 24.74
CA GLU A 135 7.48 23.06 25.10
C GLU A 135 6.69 24.28 25.59
N VAL A 136 5.64 24.70 24.86
CA VAL A 136 4.78 25.83 25.25
C VAL A 136 4.08 25.59 26.60
N LYS A 137 3.67 24.35 26.90
CA LYS A 137 3.06 24.02 28.20
C LYS A 137 4.07 24.04 29.35
N SER A 138 5.34 23.75 29.06
CA SER A 138 6.41 23.76 30.06
C SER A 138 6.86 25.18 30.43
N GLU A 139 6.80 26.13 29.50
CA GLU A 139 7.13 27.55 29.72
C GLU A 139 6.02 28.33 30.45
N GLN A 140 4.79 27.81 30.45
CA GLN A 140 3.64 28.41 31.15
C GLN A 140 3.45 27.92 32.59
N LYS A 141 4.39 27.11 33.10
CA LYS A 141 4.36 26.53 34.45
C LYS A 141 5.47 27.10 35.33
#